data_AF-A0A814Q9G0-F1
#
_entry.id   AF-A0A814Q9G0-F1
#
_cell.length_a   1.000
_cell.length_b   1.000
_cell.length_c   1.000
_cell.angle_alpha   90.00
_cell.angle_beta   90.00
_cell.angle_gamma   90.00
#
_symmetry.space_group_name_H-M   'P 1'
#
loop_
_entity.id
_entity.type
_entity.pdbx_description
1 polymer ?
#
loop_
_entity_poly.entity_id
_entity_poly.type
_entity_poly.pdbx_seq_one_letter_code
_entity_poly.pdbx_strand_id
1 'polypeptide(L)'
;MTLNGFENETVVGSNIPVDVIRRRKEQLKREIQEIREKIAQCEVEMSIIQSHNNTSRQNANIKQWMIGKRQFNENPKEGIRWLVDNNLIQNTPEHVATFLFHETGLSKRAIGDYLGEKDDSHIEVLKHFAHMFDFFSTDIVEALRRYLFTFLLPGEAQKIDRIMEAFAQRYYECNPDVYANAEVCFILSFAIIMLNTSLHNKSARFGGPFTYEKFVSSLNEAILRQHMPDINLIKNIYDNIKNNELKLPEDDIDLSNVSAKIKEGNSTIIKEGWLWKQGGRVRQWRRRWFVITDGCLFYYESRTEVDNPRGIISLIDVGVREIEDDRTKPFCFELFPLTGEKVKTTKPILGEIGKATEGHHTVYRMSASSEDERKDWIRALRIGSQNELPKQRSS
;
A
#
# COMPACT_ATOMS: atom_id res chain seq x y z
N MET A 1 -32.81 71.58 -78.82
CA MET A 1 -32.01 70.34 -78.93
C MET A 1 -30.88 70.45 -77.92
N THR A 2 -30.73 69.43 -77.06
CA THR A 2 -29.46 69.02 -76.38
C THR A 2 -28.79 70.05 -75.44
N LEU A 3 -28.18 69.78 -74.28
CA LEU A 3 -27.49 68.62 -73.69
C LEU A 3 -27.40 68.82 -72.14
N ASN A 4 -27.29 67.71 -71.41
CA ASN A 4 -26.44 67.40 -70.23
C ASN A 4 -25.74 68.60 -69.53
N GLY A 5 -25.75 68.78 -68.21
CA GLY A 5 -25.44 67.82 -67.15
C GLY A 5 -24.26 68.38 -66.33
N PHE A 6 -24.28 68.15 -65.00
CA PHE A 6 -23.34 68.60 -63.95
C PHE A 6 -23.66 69.94 -63.24
N GLU A 7 -24.54 69.87 -62.24
CA GLU A 7 -24.43 70.70 -61.03
C GLU A 7 -24.28 69.82 -59.80
N ASN A 8 -23.38 70.25 -58.92
CA ASN A 8 -22.85 69.56 -57.76
C ASN A 8 -23.92 69.32 -56.70
N GLU A 9 -24.29 68.05 -56.45
CA GLU A 9 -24.85 67.67 -55.16
C GLU A 9 -23.71 67.54 -54.14
N THR A 10 -23.55 68.61 -53.37
CA THR A 10 -22.88 68.58 -52.07
C THR A 10 -23.52 67.49 -51.21
N VAL A 11 -22.78 66.41 -50.96
CA VAL A 11 -23.14 65.36 -50.02
C VAL A 11 -23.29 65.99 -48.63
N VAL A 12 -24.54 66.11 -48.19
CA VAL A 12 -24.91 66.48 -46.82
C VAL A 12 -24.34 65.41 -45.89
N GLY A 13 -23.30 65.76 -45.15
CA GLY A 13 -22.75 64.91 -44.09
C GLY A 13 -23.85 64.60 -43.07
N SER A 14 -24.23 63.33 -42.99
CA SER A 14 -25.20 62.81 -42.02
C SER A 14 -24.64 62.93 -40.60
N ASN A 15 -24.95 64.06 -39.95
CA ASN A 15 -24.58 64.32 -38.57
C ASN A 15 -25.42 63.41 -37.66
N ILE A 16 -24.93 62.19 -37.38
CA ILE A 16 -25.59 61.25 -36.47
C ILE A 16 -25.70 61.94 -35.11
N PRO A 17 -26.91 62.09 -34.53
CA PRO A 17 -27.07 62.80 -33.26
C PRO A 17 -26.23 62.16 -32.15
N VAL A 18 -25.51 62.97 -31.39
CA VAL A 18 -24.62 62.54 -30.30
C VAL A 18 -25.33 61.62 -29.30
N ASP A 19 -26.63 61.83 -29.07
CA ASP A 19 -27.46 60.98 -28.22
C ASP A 19 -27.64 59.54 -28.75
N VAL A 20 -27.68 59.35 -30.07
CA VAL A 20 -27.77 58.01 -30.68
C VAL A 20 -26.45 57.27 -30.48
N ILE A 21 -25.32 57.95 -30.67
CA ILE A 21 -23.98 57.40 -30.43
C ILE A 21 -23.80 57.05 -28.94
N ARG A 22 -24.29 57.92 -28.04
CA ARG A 22 -24.24 57.69 -26.58
C ARG A 22 -25.04 56.46 -26.17
N ARG A 23 -26.28 56.32 -26.65
CA ARG A 23 -27.12 55.13 -26.39
C ARG A 23 -26.48 53.86 -26.92
N ARG A 24 -25.90 53.89 -28.13
CA ARG A 24 -25.22 52.73 -28.72
C ARG A 24 -23.97 52.36 -27.93
N LYS A 25 -23.19 53.33 -27.45
CA LYS A 25 -22.03 53.11 -26.57
C LYS A 25 -22.44 52.46 -25.25
N GLU A 26 -23.52 52.91 -24.62
CA GLU A 26 -24.04 52.30 -23.39
C GLU A 26 -24.53 50.88 -23.61
N GLN A 27 -25.19 50.62 -24.75
CA GLN A 27 -25.60 49.27 -25.13
C GLN A 27 -24.40 48.35 -25.33
N LEU A 28 -23.39 48.77 -26.10
CA LEU A 28 -22.17 48.00 -26.30
C LEU A 28 -21.42 47.73 -24.98
N LYS A 29 -21.42 48.69 -24.05
CA LYS A 29 -20.84 48.47 -22.71
C LYS A 29 -21.58 47.38 -21.93
N ARG A 30 -22.92 47.34 -22.01
CA ARG A 30 -23.73 46.29 -21.38
C ARG A 30 -23.47 44.93 -22.03
N GLU A 31 -23.43 44.87 -23.35
CA GLU A 31 -23.12 43.64 -24.10
C GLU A 31 -21.71 43.12 -23.78
N ILE A 32 -20.70 44.00 -23.70
CA ILE A 32 -19.33 43.63 -23.28
C ILE A 32 -19.31 43.10 -21.85
N GLN A 33 -20.07 43.70 -20.94
CA GLN A 33 -20.15 43.26 -19.56
C GLN A 33 -20.79 41.86 -19.46
N GLU A 34 -21.87 41.61 -20.19
CA GLU A 34 -22.54 40.31 -20.24
C GLU A 34 -21.62 39.23 -20.84
N ILE A 35 -20.87 39.56 -21.90
CA ILE A 35 -19.87 38.64 -22.49
C ILE A 35 -18.77 38.31 -21.48
N ARG A 36 -18.29 39.29 -20.71
CA ARG A 36 -17.26 39.07 -19.67
C ARG A 36 -17.77 38.13 -18.58
N GLU A 37 -19.01 38.30 -18.13
CA GLU A 37 -19.64 37.42 -17.13
C GLU A 37 -19.79 35.99 -17.66
N LYS A 38 -20.20 35.82 -18.92
CA LYS A 38 -20.28 34.50 -19.56
C LYS A 38 -18.90 33.84 -19.70
N ILE A 39 -17.85 34.58 -20.05
CA ILE A 39 -16.48 34.06 -20.12
C ILE A 39 -16.04 33.58 -18.73
N ALA A 40 -16.23 34.39 -17.68
CA ALA A 40 -15.88 34.02 -16.32
C ALA A 40 -16.60 32.74 -15.86
N GLN A 41 -17.87 32.58 -16.24
CA GLN A 41 -18.64 31.37 -15.93
C GLN A 41 -18.11 30.14 -16.68
N CYS A 42 -17.79 30.28 -17.97
CA CYS A 42 -17.16 29.21 -18.75
C CYS A 42 -15.79 28.80 -18.18
N GLU A 43 -14.98 29.75 -17.70
CA GLU A 43 -13.69 29.45 -17.07
C GLU A 43 -13.85 28.60 -15.80
N VAL A 44 -14.84 28.93 -14.96
CA VAL A 44 -15.18 28.13 -13.77
C VAL A 44 -15.64 26.72 -14.19
N GLU A 45 -16.55 26.60 -15.16
CA GLU A 45 -17.03 25.29 -15.64
C GLU A 45 -15.89 24.43 -16.23
N MET A 46 -14.99 25.01 -17.02
CA MET A 46 -13.82 24.29 -17.54
C MET A 46 -12.90 23.80 -16.42
N SER A 47 -12.68 24.61 -15.38
CA SER A 47 -11.86 24.21 -14.23
C SER A 47 -12.49 23.04 -13.45
N ILE A 48 -13.82 23.04 -13.31
CA ILE A 48 -14.58 21.95 -12.70
C ILE A 48 -14.47 20.69 -13.55
N ILE A 49 -14.61 20.78 -14.88
CA ILE A 49 -14.51 19.62 -15.78
C ILE A 49 -13.10 19.03 -15.76
N GLN A 50 -12.06 19.88 -15.80
CA GLN A 50 -10.66 19.44 -15.75
C GLN A 50 -10.34 18.74 -14.43
N SER A 51 -10.77 19.29 -13.30
CA SER A 51 -10.59 18.65 -11.99
C SER A 51 -11.33 17.31 -11.91
N HIS A 52 -12.59 17.23 -12.36
CA HIS A 52 -13.34 15.97 -12.41
C HIS A 52 -12.65 14.93 -13.29
N ASN A 53 -12.18 15.29 -14.49
CA ASN A 53 -11.47 14.39 -15.39
C ASN A 53 -10.16 13.87 -14.79
N ASN A 54 -9.40 14.74 -14.11
CA ASN A 54 -8.17 14.35 -13.42
C ASN A 54 -8.46 13.38 -12.26
N THR A 55 -9.47 13.68 -11.44
CA THR A 55 -9.92 12.78 -10.37
C THR A 55 -10.43 11.44 -10.92
N SER A 56 -11.18 11.44 -12.01
CA SER A 56 -11.64 10.21 -12.67
C SER A 56 -10.49 9.36 -13.21
N ARG A 57 -9.47 9.98 -13.82
CA ARG A 57 -8.26 9.28 -14.29
C ARG A 57 -7.43 8.73 -13.13
N GLN A 58 -7.24 9.51 -12.06
CA GLN A 58 -6.55 9.04 -10.85
C GLN A 58 -7.28 7.86 -10.22
N ASN A 59 -8.61 7.94 -10.08
CA ASN A 59 -9.43 6.85 -9.55
C ASN A 59 -9.36 5.59 -10.43
N ALA A 60 -9.32 5.74 -11.76
CA ALA A 60 -9.16 4.63 -12.67
C ALA A 60 -7.79 3.94 -12.52
N ASN A 61 -6.71 4.72 -12.41
CA ASN A 61 -5.36 4.21 -12.19
C ASN A 61 -5.25 3.49 -10.83
N ILE A 62 -5.80 4.06 -9.76
CA ILE A 62 -5.83 3.42 -8.45
C ILE A 62 -6.59 2.09 -8.51
N LYS A 63 -7.77 2.08 -9.14
CA LYS A 63 -8.57 0.87 -9.31
C LYS A 63 -7.79 -0.21 -10.07
N GLN A 64 -7.04 0.17 -11.09
CA GLN A 64 -6.15 -0.73 -11.81
C GLN A 64 -5.09 -1.35 -10.87
N TRP A 65 -4.30 -0.54 -10.16
CA TRP A 65 -3.33 -1.04 -9.17
C TRP A 65 -3.95 -2.04 -8.18
N MET A 66 -5.14 -1.74 -7.69
CA MET A 66 -5.83 -2.60 -6.74
C MET A 66 -6.25 -3.95 -7.31
N ILE A 67 -6.72 -3.99 -8.57
CA ILE A 67 -7.04 -5.24 -9.26
C ILE A 67 -5.77 -6.09 -9.43
N GLY A 68 -4.66 -5.47 -9.84
CA GLY A 68 -3.39 -6.18 -10.00
C GLY A 68 -2.86 -6.77 -8.71
N LYS A 69 -2.91 -6.01 -7.60
CA LYS A 69 -2.51 -6.50 -6.27
C LYS A 69 -3.41 -7.63 -5.77
N ARG A 70 -4.72 -7.56 -6.02
CA ARG A 70 -5.64 -8.64 -5.70
C ARG A 70 -5.29 -9.91 -6.47
N GLN A 71 -5.11 -9.79 -7.79
CA GLN A 71 -4.72 -10.93 -8.61
C GLN A 71 -3.38 -11.50 -8.17
N PHE A 72 -2.41 -10.66 -7.78
CA PHE A 72 -1.13 -11.13 -7.24
C PHE A 72 -1.32 -11.95 -5.95
N ASN A 73 -2.16 -11.47 -5.03
CA ASN A 73 -2.41 -12.16 -3.77
C ASN A 73 -3.13 -13.52 -3.96
N GLU A 74 -3.93 -13.66 -5.02
CA GLU A 74 -4.61 -14.90 -5.38
C GLU A 74 -3.71 -15.85 -6.22
N ASN A 75 -3.04 -15.30 -7.23
CA ASN A 75 -2.12 -15.99 -8.13
C ASN A 75 -0.96 -15.03 -8.53
N PRO A 76 0.23 -15.17 -7.91
CA PRO A 76 1.33 -14.22 -8.10
C PRO A 76 1.76 -14.04 -9.55
N LYS A 77 1.84 -15.12 -10.34
CA LYS A 77 2.29 -15.06 -11.74
C LYS A 77 1.30 -14.28 -12.60
N GLU A 78 0.01 -14.55 -12.47
CA GLU A 78 -1.03 -13.82 -13.21
C GLU A 78 -1.16 -12.37 -12.74
N GLY A 79 -0.98 -12.10 -11.44
CA GLY A 79 -0.98 -10.73 -10.93
C GLY A 79 0.14 -9.86 -11.49
N ILE A 80 1.38 -10.37 -11.53
CA ILE A 80 2.51 -9.67 -12.16
C ILE A 80 2.23 -9.45 -13.65
N ARG A 81 1.75 -10.48 -14.36
CA ARG A 81 1.38 -10.37 -15.77
C ARG A 81 0.33 -9.29 -16.00
N TRP A 82 -0.72 -9.24 -15.18
CA TRP A 82 -1.76 -8.24 -15.28
C TRP A 82 -1.21 -6.82 -15.08
N LEU A 83 -0.33 -6.62 -14.09
CA LEU A 83 0.29 -5.32 -13.81
C LEU A 83 1.17 -4.85 -14.98
N VAL A 84 1.90 -5.78 -15.61
CA VAL A 84 2.71 -5.53 -16.81
C VAL A 84 1.83 -5.19 -18.01
N ASP A 85 0.81 -6.00 -18.30
CA ASP A 85 -0.09 -5.82 -19.44
C ASP A 85 -0.87 -4.49 -19.37
N ASN A 86 -1.09 -3.97 -18.16
CA ASN A 86 -1.72 -2.67 -17.91
C ASN A 86 -0.72 -1.50 -17.81
N ASN A 87 0.57 -1.72 -18.08
CA ASN A 87 1.65 -0.73 -18.02
C ASN A 87 1.80 -0.06 -16.64
N LEU A 88 1.53 -0.79 -15.56
CA LEU A 88 1.67 -0.29 -14.19
C LEU A 88 3.06 -0.57 -13.62
N ILE A 89 3.68 -1.67 -14.06
CA ILE A 89 5.09 -2.01 -13.80
C ILE A 89 5.77 -2.42 -15.10
N GLN A 90 7.09 -2.25 -15.17
CA GLN A 90 7.87 -2.74 -16.32
C GLN A 90 8.13 -4.24 -16.20
N ASN A 91 8.19 -4.93 -17.34
CA ASN A 91 8.48 -6.36 -17.41
C ASN A 91 10.00 -6.65 -17.31
N THR A 92 10.59 -6.25 -16.20
CA THR A 92 12.03 -6.44 -15.91
C THR A 92 12.19 -6.94 -14.48
N PRO A 93 13.16 -7.83 -14.20
CA PRO A 93 13.38 -8.36 -12.86
C PRO A 93 13.52 -7.30 -11.76
N GLU A 94 14.20 -6.19 -12.06
CA GLU A 94 14.44 -5.05 -11.15
C GLU A 94 13.13 -4.39 -10.70
N HIS A 95 12.25 -4.07 -11.65
CA HIS A 95 10.97 -3.42 -11.36
C HIS A 95 10.00 -4.36 -10.64
N VAL A 96 10.00 -5.65 -10.98
CA VAL A 96 9.20 -6.65 -10.27
C VAL A 96 9.71 -6.78 -8.83
N ALA A 97 11.04 -6.88 -8.60
CA ALA A 97 11.61 -6.92 -7.27
C ALA A 97 11.27 -5.66 -6.45
N THR A 98 11.37 -4.48 -7.07
CA THR A 98 11.00 -3.19 -6.47
C THR A 98 9.53 -3.18 -6.06
N PHE A 99 8.63 -3.67 -6.93
CA PHE A 99 7.22 -3.84 -6.62
C PHE A 99 7.01 -4.78 -5.42
N LEU A 100 7.61 -5.97 -5.43
CA LEU A 100 7.46 -6.94 -4.34
C LEU A 100 8.00 -6.42 -3.00
N PHE A 101 9.09 -5.64 -3.04
CA PHE A 101 9.75 -5.15 -1.84
C PHE A 101 9.05 -3.94 -1.22
N HIS A 102 8.63 -2.98 -2.05
CA HIS A 102 8.06 -1.73 -1.57
C HIS A 102 6.54 -1.76 -1.51
N GLU A 103 5.85 -2.46 -2.42
CA GLU A 103 4.41 -2.28 -2.58
C GLU A 103 3.60 -2.86 -1.41
N THR A 104 2.60 -2.08 -0.98
CA THR A 104 1.75 -2.38 0.17
C THR A 104 0.46 -3.07 -0.24
N GLY A 105 -0.09 -3.89 0.66
CA GLY A 105 -1.28 -4.67 0.39
C GLY A 105 -1.00 -5.98 -0.35
N LEU A 106 0.27 -6.35 -0.51
CA LEU A 106 0.69 -7.66 -1.00
C LEU A 106 0.70 -8.68 0.15
N SER A 107 0.30 -9.90 -0.16
CA SER A 107 0.37 -11.05 0.75
C SER A 107 1.82 -11.52 0.88
N LYS A 108 2.31 -11.61 2.12
CA LYS A 108 3.65 -12.13 2.41
C LYS A 108 3.85 -13.57 1.93
N ARG A 109 2.79 -14.38 1.95
CA ARG A 109 2.79 -15.73 1.35
C ARG A 109 2.97 -15.65 -0.16
N ALA A 110 2.18 -14.82 -0.84
CA ALA A 110 2.25 -14.64 -2.29
C ALA A 110 3.65 -14.16 -2.74
N ILE A 111 4.27 -13.25 -1.98
CA ILE A 111 5.64 -12.79 -2.21
C ILE A 111 6.62 -13.98 -2.11
N GLY A 112 6.58 -14.72 -0.99
CA GLY A 112 7.47 -15.87 -0.78
C GLY A 112 7.31 -16.95 -1.85
N ASP A 113 6.07 -17.27 -2.21
CA ASP A 113 5.76 -18.26 -3.24
C ASP A 113 6.34 -17.88 -4.61
N TYR A 114 6.21 -16.61 -4.99
CA TYR A 114 6.74 -16.06 -6.24
C TYR A 114 8.27 -16.01 -6.27
N LEU A 115 8.89 -15.48 -5.21
CA LEU A 115 10.35 -15.42 -5.06
C LEU A 115 10.97 -16.82 -5.04
N GLY A 116 10.23 -17.80 -4.52
CA GLY A 116 10.61 -19.20 -4.50
C GLY A 116 10.36 -19.94 -5.82
N GLU A 117 10.04 -19.31 -6.95
CA GLU A 117 9.88 -20.03 -8.23
C GLU A 117 11.21 -20.33 -8.93
N LYS A 118 11.27 -21.44 -9.66
CA LYS A 118 12.51 -21.96 -10.27
C LYS A 118 12.83 -21.38 -11.65
N ASP A 119 11.90 -20.64 -12.24
CA ASP A 119 12.07 -20.09 -13.59
C ASP A 119 13.15 -18.99 -13.55
N ASP A 120 14.02 -18.92 -14.56
CA ASP A 120 15.18 -18.00 -14.58
C ASP A 120 14.80 -16.54 -14.28
N SER A 121 13.67 -16.07 -14.82
CA SER A 121 13.17 -14.72 -14.56
C SER A 121 12.87 -14.48 -13.08
N HIS A 122 12.33 -15.47 -12.36
CA HIS A 122 12.01 -15.36 -10.94
C HIS A 122 13.27 -15.44 -10.08
N ILE A 123 14.26 -16.22 -10.51
CA ILE A 123 15.58 -16.27 -9.87
C ILE A 123 16.26 -14.89 -9.94
N GLU A 124 16.22 -14.21 -11.09
CA GLU A 124 16.75 -12.86 -11.21
C GLU A 124 15.94 -11.85 -10.36
N VAL A 125 14.61 -11.97 -10.30
CA VAL A 125 13.80 -11.16 -9.38
C VAL A 125 14.23 -11.36 -7.93
N LEU A 126 14.45 -12.61 -7.49
CA LEU A 126 14.91 -12.94 -6.14
C LEU A 126 16.27 -12.32 -5.85
N LYS A 127 17.22 -12.36 -6.80
CA LYS A 127 18.51 -11.70 -6.66
C LYS A 127 18.33 -10.20 -6.45
N HIS A 128 17.58 -9.51 -7.31
CA HIS A 128 17.32 -8.08 -7.14
C HIS A 128 16.59 -7.76 -5.83
N PHE A 129 15.64 -8.60 -5.42
CA PHE A 129 14.92 -8.45 -4.16
C PHE A 129 15.87 -8.55 -2.97
N ALA A 130 16.79 -9.53 -2.95
CA ALA A 130 17.81 -9.64 -1.93
C ALA A 130 18.73 -8.40 -1.90
N HIS A 131 19.09 -7.85 -3.07
CA HIS A 131 19.91 -6.64 -3.17
C HIS A 131 19.25 -5.38 -2.62
N MET A 132 17.93 -5.36 -2.42
CA MET A 132 17.23 -4.25 -1.76
C MET A 132 17.55 -4.16 -0.26
N PHE A 133 18.08 -5.23 0.34
CA PHE A 133 18.49 -5.22 1.73
C PHE A 133 19.92 -4.70 1.88
N ASP A 134 20.07 -3.70 2.75
CA ASP A 134 21.38 -3.27 3.25
C ASP A 134 21.73 -4.06 4.51
N PHE A 135 22.73 -4.95 4.38
CA PHE A 135 23.27 -5.74 5.48
C PHE A 135 24.68 -5.29 5.90
N PHE A 136 25.19 -4.15 5.40
CA PHE A 136 26.54 -3.68 5.75
C PHE A 136 26.67 -3.53 7.27
N SER A 137 27.72 -4.15 7.84
CA SER A 137 28.01 -4.10 9.28
C SER A 137 26.85 -4.57 10.17
N THR A 138 25.92 -5.37 9.64
CA THR A 138 24.77 -5.91 10.37
C THR A 138 25.06 -7.36 10.74
N ASP A 139 24.77 -7.74 11.99
CA ASP A 139 24.89 -9.14 12.45
C ASP A 139 23.96 -10.08 11.65
N ILE A 140 24.40 -11.30 11.37
CA ILE A 140 23.66 -12.27 10.53
C ILE A 140 22.28 -12.60 11.10
N VAL A 141 22.13 -12.63 12.43
CA VAL A 141 20.83 -12.89 13.06
C VAL A 141 19.89 -11.72 12.80
N GLU A 142 20.38 -10.49 12.90
CA GLU A 142 19.59 -9.30 12.65
C GLU A 142 19.24 -9.14 11.16
N ALA A 143 20.20 -9.40 10.27
CA ALA A 143 19.97 -9.43 8.83
C ALA A 143 18.90 -10.48 8.47
N LEU A 144 18.98 -11.67 9.06
CA LEU A 144 18.03 -12.76 8.84
C LEU A 144 16.63 -12.40 9.35
N ARG A 145 16.51 -11.74 10.51
CA ARG A 145 15.24 -11.20 11.01
C ARG A 145 14.62 -10.24 10.00
N ARG A 146 15.39 -9.26 9.53
CA ARG A 146 14.90 -8.26 8.56
C ARG A 146 14.44 -8.93 7.27
N TYR A 147 15.23 -9.86 6.76
CA TYR A 147 14.93 -10.58 5.53
C TYR A 147 13.64 -11.40 5.65
N LEU A 148 13.59 -12.29 6.64
CA LEU A 148 12.45 -13.20 6.86
C LEU A 148 11.20 -12.50 7.38
N PHE A 149 11.27 -11.23 7.77
CA PHE A 149 10.09 -10.45 8.13
C PHE A 149 9.32 -9.93 6.92
N THR A 150 9.94 -9.83 5.74
CA THR A 150 9.31 -9.23 4.55
C THR A 150 8.37 -10.16 3.79
N PHE A 151 8.53 -11.48 3.93
CA PHE A 151 7.71 -12.50 3.28
C PHE A 151 7.58 -13.74 4.17
N LEU A 152 6.69 -14.66 3.78
CA LEU A 152 6.58 -15.98 4.41
C LEU A 152 7.35 -17.00 3.59
N LEU A 153 8.22 -17.77 4.23
CA LEU A 153 8.94 -18.85 3.55
C LEU A 153 7.92 -19.87 2.99
N PRO A 154 8.09 -20.32 1.74
CA PRO A 154 7.30 -21.40 1.17
C PRO A 154 7.47 -22.73 1.92
N GLY A 155 6.56 -23.66 1.71
CA GLY A 155 6.62 -24.98 2.36
C GLY A 155 7.59 -25.96 1.68
N GLU A 156 7.87 -25.77 0.39
CA GLU A 156 8.70 -26.68 -0.39
C GLU A 156 10.19 -26.42 -0.17
N ALA A 157 10.94 -27.47 0.23
CA ALA A 157 12.36 -27.37 0.57
C ALA A 157 13.20 -26.70 -0.53
N GLN A 158 12.96 -27.02 -1.80
CA GLN A 158 13.69 -26.44 -2.94
C GLN A 158 13.44 -24.93 -3.13
N LYS A 159 12.29 -24.40 -2.67
CA LYS A 159 12.01 -22.97 -2.71
C LYS A 159 12.75 -22.24 -1.59
N ILE A 160 12.70 -22.82 -0.39
CA ILE A 160 13.42 -22.32 0.79
C ILE A 160 14.92 -22.24 0.49
N ASP A 161 15.48 -23.31 -0.08
CA ASP A 161 16.90 -23.41 -0.45
C ASP A 161 17.36 -22.20 -1.30
N ARG A 162 16.67 -21.92 -2.41
CA ARG A 162 16.97 -20.79 -3.29
C ARG A 162 16.85 -19.43 -2.60
N ILE A 163 15.81 -19.24 -1.78
CA ILE A 163 15.62 -17.99 -1.03
C ILE A 163 16.77 -17.76 -0.03
N MET A 164 17.19 -18.83 0.66
CA MET A 164 18.27 -18.78 1.63
C MET A 164 19.64 -18.63 0.98
N GLU A 165 19.83 -19.18 -0.22
CA GLU A 165 21.05 -18.98 -1.02
C GLU A 165 21.20 -17.52 -1.44
N ALA A 166 20.11 -16.90 -1.94
CA ALA A 166 20.10 -15.48 -2.28
C ALA A 166 20.40 -14.58 -1.06
N PHE A 167 19.84 -14.91 0.11
CA PHE A 167 20.17 -14.23 1.37
C PHE A 167 21.66 -14.35 1.72
N ALA A 168 22.19 -15.57 1.69
CA ALA A 168 23.57 -15.86 2.09
C ALA A 168 24.58 -15.15 1.17
N GLN A 169 24.31 -15.17 -0.13
CA GLN A 169 25.10 -14.46 -1.13
C GLN A 169 25.09 -12.95 -0.85
N ARG A 170 23.91 -12.35 -0.67
CA ARG A 170 23.79 -10.92 -0.37
C ARG A 170 24.46 -10.54 0.94
N TYR A 171 24.29 -11.34 1.99
CA TYR A 171 24.91 -11.08 3.29
C TYR A 171 26.43 -11.08 3.19
N TYR A 172 26.99 -12.06 2.47
CA TYR A 172 28.43 -12.18 2.24
C TYR A 172 28.97 -10.98 1.44
N GLU A 173 28.29 -10.54 0.39
CA GLU A 173 28.67 -9.35 -0.38
C GLU A 173 28.73 -8.07 0.48
N CYS A 174 27.81 -7.93 1.43
CA CYS A 174 27.82 -6.82 2.38
C CYS A 174 28.88 -6.97 3.49
N ASN A 175 29.34 -8.19 3.78
CA ASN A 175 30.20 -8.50 4.91
C ASN A 175 31.30 -9.53 4.54
N PRO A 176 32.14 -9.27 3.52
CA PRO A 176 33.06 -10.27 2.95
C PRO A 176 34.17 -10.70 3.92
N ASP A 177 34.50 -9.86 4.90
CA ASP A 177 35.56 -10.11 5.87
C ASP A 177 35.08 -10.87 7.12
N VAL A 178 33.77 -11.11 7.26
CA VAL A 178 33.20 -11.74 8.46
C VAL A 178 33.17 -13.27 8.36
N TYR A 179 32.94 -13.80 7.17
CA TYR A 179 32.85 -15.23 6.90
C TYR A 179 33.74 -15.62 5.72
N ALA A 180 34.13 -16.89 5.63
CA ALA A 180 35.04 -17.33 4.57
C ALA A 180 34.41 -17.24 3.16
N ASN A 181 33.12 -17.53 3.04
CA ASN A 181 32.37 -17.51 1.78
C ASN A 181 30.85 -17.50 2.05
N ALA A 182 30.05 -17.37 0.98
CA ALA A 182 28.59 -17.40 1.06
C ALA A 182 28.03 -18.76 1.54
N GLU A 183 28.71 -19.88 1.28
CA GLU A 183 28.30 -21.21 1.74
C GLU A 183 28.29 -21.31 3.27
N VAL A 184 29.26 -20.69 3.95
CA VAL A 184 29.27 -20.57 5.41
C VAL A 184 28.07 -19.77 5.91
N CYS A 185 27.75 -18.63 5.28
CA CYS A 185 26.57 -17.84 5.61
C CYS A 185 25.28 -18.65 5.45
N PHE A 186 25.19 -19.44 4.39
CA PHE A 186 24.05 -20.30 4.08
C PHE A 186 23.83 -21.37 5.16
N ILE A 187 24.87 -22.15 5.47
CA ILE A 187 24.83 -23.20 6.50
C ILE A 187 24.47 -22.58 7.86
N LEU A 188 25.10 -21.46 8.20
CA LEU A 188 24.87 -20.78 9.48
C LEU A 188 23.43 -20.26 9.59
N SER A 189 22.85 -19.76 8.50
CA SER A 189 21.47 -19.28 8.48
C SER A 189 20.46 -20.40 8.75
N PHE A 190 20.63 -21.57 8.14
CA PHE A 190 19.82 -22.75 8.46
C PHE A 190 20.02 -23.22 9.90
N ALA A 191 21.27 -23.23 10.38
CA ALA A 191 21.57 -23.59 11.76
C ALA A 191 20.88 -22.64 12.76
N ILE A 192 20.82 -21.33 12.46
CA ILE A 192 20.10 -20.33 13.25
C ILE A 192 18.58 -20.62 13.28
N ILE A 193 17.97 -20.93 12.13
CA ILE A 193 16.53 -21.25 12.04
C ILE A 193 16.21 -22.54 12.83
N MET A 194 17.05 -23.56 12.71
CA MET A 194 16.92 -24.80 13.48
C MET A 194 17.09 -24.54 14.98
N LEU A 195 18.10 -23.77 15.37
CA LEU A 195 18.34 -23.38 16.76
C LEU A 195 17.11 -22.66 17.35
N ASN A 196 16.52 -21.72 16.61
CA ASN A 196 15.32 -21.01 17.01
C ASN A 196 14.17 -21.97 17.31
N THR A 197 13.94 -22.91 16.39
CA THR A 197 12.92 -23.96 16.55
C THR A 197 13.18 -24.80 17.79
N SER A 198 14.43 -25.25 18.01
CA SER A 198 14.77 -26.10 19.15
C SER A 198 14.64 -25.39 20.51
N LEU A 199 14.91 -24.08 20.58
CA LEU A 199 14.85 -23.32 21.83
C LEU A 199 13.42 -22.89 22.19
N HIS A 200 12.65 -22.43 21.21
CA HIS A 200 11.38 -21.74 21.44
C HIS A 200 10.14 -22.56 21.12
N ASN A 201 10.22 -23.55 20.22
CA ASN A 201 9.10 -24.45 19.95
C ASN A 201 9.01 -25.57 21.00
N LYS A 202 8.01 -25.47 21.90
CA LYS A 202 7.79 -26.44 22.99
C LYS A 202 7.57 -27.87 22.49
N SER A 203 7.01 -28.05 21.29
CA SER A 203 6.74 -29.36 20.69
C SER A 203 8.00 -30.02 20.10
N ALA A 204 9.06 -29.25 19.84
CA ALA A 204 10.31 -29.76 19.26
C ALA A 204 11.31 -30.28 20.31
N ARG A 205 10.96 -30.27 21.61
CA ARG A 205 11.85 -30.64 22.73
C ARG A 205 12.03 -32.15 22.93
N PHE A 206 11.89 -32.96 21.88
CA PHE A 206 12.22 -34.38 21.95
C PHE A 206 13.76 -34.52 22.01
N GLY A 207 14.32 -34.61 23.22
CA GLY A 207 15.77 -34.79 23.44
C GLY A 207 16.46 -33.83 24.41
N GLY A 208 15.70 -33.01 25.16
CA GLY A 208 16.22 -32.06 26.16
C GLY A 208 16.59 -30.69 25.57
N PRO A 209 17.12 -29.75 26.39
CA PRO A 209 17.49 -28.42 25.91
C PRO A 209 18.62 -28.50 24.88
N PHE A 210 18.48 -27.77 23.77
CA PHE A 210 19.52 -27.64 22.76
C PHE A 210 20.60 -26.70 23.29
N THR A 211 21.70 -27.26 23.80
CA THR A 211 22.76 -26.48 24.46
C THR A 211 23.71 -25.83 23.46
N TYR A 212 24.54 -24.90 23.95
CA TYR A 212 25.56 -24.23 23.14
C TYR A 212 26.55 -25.25 22.55
N GLU A 213 26.94 -26.27 23.32
CA GLU A 213 27.89 -27.29 22.89
C GLU A 213 27.32 -28.13 21.74
N LYS A 214 26.02 -28.47 21.80
CA LYS A 214 25.33 -29.17 20.70
C LYS A 214 25.28 -28.31 19.43
N PHE A 215 25.01 -27.00 19.58
CA PHE A 215 25.02 -26.06 18.47
C PHE A 215 26.39 -26.00 17.80
N VAL A 216 27.47 -25.80 18.58
CA VAL A 216 28.85 -25.79 18.06
C VAL A 216 29.23 -27.12 17.41
N SER A 217 28.84 -28.26 17.99
CA SER A 217 29.07 -29.58 17.40
C SER A 217 28.44 -29.70 16.02
N SER A 218 27.17 -29.28 15.89
CA SER A 218 26.46 -29.33 14.60
C SER A 218 27.11 -28.46 13.52
N LEU A 219 27.65 -27.29 13.91
CA LEU A 219 28.38 -26.43 12.98
C LEU A 219 29.71 -27.05 12.55
N ASN A 220 30.44 -27.71 13.45
CA ASN A 220 31.70 -28.39 13.11
C ASN A 220 31.51 -29.58 12.16
N GLU A 221 30.33 -30.20 12.16
CA GLU A 221 29.99 -31.27 11.21
C GLU A 221 29.64 -30.71 9.83
N ALA A 222 29.03 -29.52 9.76
CA ALA A 222 28.57 -28.92 8.52
C ALA A 222 29.60 -28.00 7.84
N ILE A 223 30.48 -27.35 8.62
CA ILE A 223 31.44 -26.36 8.11
C ILE A 223 32.85 -26.94 8.19
N LEU A 224 33.62 -26.76 7.11
CA LEU A 224 35.04 -27.13 7.09
C LEU A 224 35.78 -26.37 8.20
N ARG A 225 36.63 -27.08 8.96
CA ARG A 225 37.36 -26.49 10.12
C ARG A 225 38.07 -25.18 9.81
N GLN A 226 38.63 -25.04 8.61
CA GLN A 226 39.36 -23.84 8.17
C GLN A 226 38.44 -22.64 7.87
N HIS A 227 37.13 -22.87 7.69
CA HIS A 227 36.10 -21.87 7.42
C HIS A 227 35.20 -21.59 8.64
N MET A 228 35.51 -22.20 9.80
CA MET A 228 34.73 -22.01 11.01
C MET A 228 34.74 -20.54 11.48
N PRO A 229 33.57 -19.95 11.78
CA PRO A 229 33.53 -18.60 12.34
C PRO A 229 34.19 -18.52 13.73
N ASP A 230 34.56 -17.30 14.14
CA ASP A 230 35.11 -17.05 15.48
C ASP A 230 34.16 -17.54 16.59
N ILE A 231 34.74 -18.15 17.63
CA ILE A 231 33.95 -18.77 18.70
C ILE A 231 33.09 -17.78 19.47
N ASN A 232 33.53 -16.53 19.60
CA ASN A 232 32.76 -15.47 20.25
C ASN A 232 31.56 -15.08 19.38
N LEU A 233 31.73 -15.07 18.06
CA LEU A 233 30.63 -14.80 17.13
C LEU A 233 29.58 -15.91 17.18
N ILE A 234 29.99 -17.18 17.21
CA ILE A 234 29.08 -18.32 17.38
C ILE A 234 28.34 -18.23 18.72
N LYS A 235 29.04 -17.85 19.80
CA LYS A 235 28.43 -17.65 21.13
C LYS A 235 27.40 -16.52 21.11
N ASN A 236 27.72 -15.40 20.48
CA ASN A 236 26.82 -14.25 20.36
C ASN A 236 25.55 -14.62 19.58
N ILE A 237 25.67 -15.37 18.48
CA ILE A 237 24.52 -15.88 17.72
C ILE A 237 23.61 -16.74 18.61
N TYR A 238 24.20 -17.70 19.33
CA TYR A 238 23.44 -18.58 20.21
C TYR A 238 22.71 -17.80 21.32
N ASP A 239 23.42 -16.90 22.00
CA ASP A 239 22.82 -16.09 23.06
C ASP A 239 21.74 -15.14 22.53
N ASN A 240 21.94 -14.55 21.34
CA ASN A 240 20.94 -13.69 20.71
C ASN A 240 19.66 -14.46 20.45
N ILE A 241 19.72 -15.62 19.79
CA ILE A 241 18.53 -16.43 19.51
C ILE A 241 17.89 -16.93 20.80
N LYS A 242 18.69 -17.37 21.79
CA LYS A 242 18.17 -17.83 23.08
C LYS A 242 17.37 -16.75 23.82
N ASN A 243 17.84 -15.51 23.77
CA ASN A 243 17.20 -14.39 24.48
C ASN A 243 16.10 -13.72 23.64
N ASN A 244 16.23 -13.74 22.32
CA ASN A 244 15.34 -13.09 21.37
C ASN A 244 14.89 -14.09 20.30
N GLU A 245 13.67 -14.60 20.39
CA GLU A 245 13.10 -15.51 19.39
C GLU A 245 13.05 -14.87 17.99
N LEU A 246 13.40 -15.62 16.95
CA LEU A 246 13.19 -15.25 15.54
C LEU A 246 11.68 -15.36 15.23
N LYS A 247 11.00 -14.22 15.39
CA LYS A 247 9.58 -14.09 15.07
C LYS A 247 9.41 -13.98 13.55
N LEU A 248 8.77 -14.98 12.98
CA LEU A 248 8.32 -14.93 11.59
C LEU A 248 7.04 -14.09 11.51
N PRO A 249 6.80 -13.39 10.37
CA PRO A 249 5.58 -12.63 10.19
C PRO A 249 4.37 -13.58 10.19
N GLU A 250 3.25 -13.14 10.75
CA GLU A 250 1.97 -13.83 10.56
C GLU A 250 1.42 -13.53 9.15
N ASP A 251 0.47 -14.35 8.70
CA ASP A 251 -0.13 -14.36 7.36
C ASP A 251 -1.09 -13.17 7.11
N ASP A 252 -0.68 -11.98 7.56
CA ASP A 252 -1.40 -10.73 7.45
C ASP A 252 -0.59 -9.71 6.64
N ILE A 253 -1.33 -8.83 5.95
CA ILE A 253 -0.79 -7.70 5.20
C ILE A 253 0.18 -6.93 6.10
N ASP A 254 1.34 -6.49 5.57
CA ASP A 254 2.29 -5.69 6.34
C ASP A 254 1.74 -4.28 6.63
N LEU A 255 0.93 -4.16 7.67
CA LEU A 255 0.31 -2.90 8.09
C LEU A 255 1.34 -1.91 8.65
N SER A 256 2.53 -2.38 9.05
CA SER A 256 3.60 -1.54 9.59
C SER A 256 4.29 -0.72 8.50
N ASN A 257 4.50 -1.31 7.33
CA ASN A 257 5.06 -0.62 6.16
C ASN A 257 4.10 0.42 5.56
N VAL A 258 2.78 0.20 5.61
CA VAL A 258 1.80 1.19 5.12
C VAL A 258 1.86 2.49 5.94
N SER A 259 2.02 2.38 7.26
CA SER A 259 2.10 3.56 8.12
C SER A 259 3.37 4.38 7.86
N ALA A 260 4.49 3.75 7.51
CA ALA A 260 5.72 4.43 7.12
C ALA A 260 5.57 5.14 5.76
N LYS A 261 4.97 4.47 4.77
CA LYS A 261 4.75 5.05 3.42
C LYS A 261 3.80 6.25 3.40
N ILE A 262 2.78 6.26 4.26
CA ILE A 262 1.91 7.44 4.44
C ILE A 262 2.74 8.65 4.87
N LYS A 263 3.73 8.48 5.76
CA LYS A 263 4.60 9.58 6.23
C LYS A 263 5.52 10.10 5.14
N GLU A 264 6.07 9.19 4.34
CA GLU A 264 6.98 9.53 3.26
C GLU A 264 6.28 10.14 2.03
N GLY A 265 4.94 10.19 2.03
CA GLY A 265 4.15 10.68 0.91
C GLY A 265 4.11 9.72 -0.28
N ASN A 266 4.54 8.48 -0.07
CA ASN A 266 4.67 7.44 -1.11
C ASN A 266 3.41 6.55 -1.24
N SER A 267 2.35 6.89 -0.52
CA SER A 267 1.06 6.18 -0.52
C SER A 267 0.00 6.94 -1.31
N THR A 268 -0.78 6.23 -2.13
CA THR A 268 -1.85 6.87 -2.91
C THR A 268 -3.14 6.95 -2.09
N ILE A 269 -3.43 8.14 -1.56
CA ILE A 269 -4.64 8.40 -0.78
C ILE A 269 -5.87 8.40 -1.68
N ILE A 270 -6.79 7.46 -1.43
CA ILE A 270 -8.09 7.37 -2.13
C ILE A 270 -9.06 8.42 -1.58
N LYS A 271 -9.12 8.55 -0.25
CA LYS A 271 -9.94 9.56 0.44
C LYS A 271 -9.45 9.76 1.87
N GLU A 272 -9.48 10.99 2.34
CA GLU A 272 -9.29 11.34 3.75
C GLU A 272 -10.42 12.26 4.24
N GLY A 273 -10.69 12.23 5.54
CA GLY A 273 -11.72 13.09 6.13
C GLY A 273 -12.20 12.64 7.51
N TRP A 274 -13.10 13.42 8.10
CA TRP A 274 -13.68 13.09 9.41
C TRP A 274 -14.87 12.14 9.27
N LEU A 275 -14.89 11.06 10.07
CA LEU A 275 -16.07 10.22 10.26
C LEU A 275 -16.30 9.97 11.74
N TRP A 276 -17.56 9.70 12.10
CA TRP A 276 -17.91 9.10 13.37
C TRP A 276 -17.86 7.58 13.23
N LYS A 277 -17.24 6.89 14.19
CA LYS A 277 -17.25 5.42 14.27
C LYS A 277 -17.84 4.93 15.57
N GLN A 278 -18.58 3.84 15.53
CA GLN A 278 -19.05 3.15 16.73
C GLN A 278 -17.98 2.19 17.26
N GLY A 279 -17.79 2.10 18.58
CA GLY A 279 -16.93 1.09 19.19
C GLY A 279 -17.58 -0.31 19.21
N GLY A 280 -16.76 -1.36 19.16
CA GLY A 280 -17.22 -2.74 19.06
C GLY A 280 -17.84 -3.28 20.35
N ARG A 281 -17.02 -3.47 21.40
CA ARG A 281 -17.51 -3.91 22.72
C ARG A 281 -18.35 -2.83 23.40
N VAL A 282 -17.86 -1.59 23.38
CA VAL A 282 -18.55 -0.42 23.92
C VAL A 282 -19.06 0.41 22.75
N ARG A 283 -20.38 0.43 22.55
CA ARG A 283 -21.06 1.07 21.41
C ARG A 283 -21.08 2.61 21.45
N GLN A 284 -20.01 3.21 21.93
CA GLN A 284 -19.83 4.66 21.93
C GLN A 284 -19.37 5.15 20.56
N TRP A 285 -19.92 6.28 20.13
CA TRP A 285 -19.51 6.98 18.92
C TRP A 285 -18.29 7.87 19.19
N ARG A 286 -17.28 7.79 18.32
CA ARG A 286 -16.07 8.62 18.39
C ARG A 286 -15.75 9.20 17.02
N ARG A 287 -15.44 10.50 16.98
CA ARG A 287 -15.00 11.19 15.77
C ARG A 287 -13.51 10.94 15.55
N ARG A 288 -13.12 10.52 14.35
CA ARG A 288 -11.72 10.21 13.99
C ARG A 288 -11.42 10.71 12.58
N TRP A 289 -10.16 11.05 12.34
CA TRP A 289 -9.68 11.36 10.99
C TRP A 289 -9.35 10.04 10.30
N PHE A 290 -10.00 9.77 9.17
CA PHE A 290 -9.83 8.53 8.42
C PHE A 290 -9.03 8.79 7.15
N VAL A 291 -8.22 7.80 6.76
CA VAL A 291 -7.45 7.80 5.51
C VAL A 291 -7.58 6.43 4.86
N ILE A 292 -8.07 6.39 3.62
CA ILE A 292 -8.08 5.18 2.79
C ILE A 292 -6.86 5.22 1.89
N THR A 293 -5.99 4.21 2.03
CA THR A 293 -4.84 4.02 1.15
C THR A 293 -4.43 2.56 1.15
N ASP A 294 -3.88 2.09 0.05
CA ASP A 294 -3.19 0.79 -0.04
C ASP A 294 -4.03 -0.41 0.45
N GLY A 295 -5.33 -0.40 0.14
CA GLY A 295 -6.25 -1.48 0.56
C GLY A 295 -6.54 -1.51 2.06
N CYS A 296 -6.22 -0.42 2.78
CA CYS A 296 -6.45 -0.28 4.21
C CYS A 296 -7.18 1.03 4.52
N LEU A 297 -7.92 1.03 5.63
CA LEU A 297 -8.55 2.20 6.21
C LEU A 297 -7.92 2.47 7.58
N PHE A 298 -7.19 3.57 7.66
CA PHE A 298 -6.54 4.08 8.86
C PHE A 298 -7.46 5.06 9.57
N TYR A 299 -7.37 5.12 10.89
CA TYR A 299 -7.99 6.22 11.63
C TYR A 299 -7.15 6.73 12.79
N TYR A 300 -7.18 8.04 12.97
CA TYR A 300 -6.33 8.81 13.87
C TYR A 300 -7.18 9.65 14.83
N GLU A 301 -6.60 10.04 15.97
CA GLU A 301 -7.24 11.00 16.88
C GLU A 301 -7.35 12.39 16.23
N SER A 302 -6.30 12.79 15.51
CA SER A 302 -6.17 14.08 14.85
C SER A 302 -5.50 13.95 13.47
N ARG A 303 -5.62 14.98 12.62
CA ARG A 303 -4.99 15.04 11.29
C ARG A 303 -3.46 15.11 11.36
N THR A 304 -2.91 15.56 12.48
CA THR A 304 -1.47 15.77 12.68
C THR A 304 -0.77 14.54 13.26
N GLU A 305 -1.51 13.56 13.76
CA GLU A 305 -0.98 12.32 14.37
C GLU A 305 -0.89 11.16 13.35
N VAL A 306 -0.49 11.43 12.10
CA VAL A 306 -0.35 10.39 11.06
C VAL A 306 0.64 9.27 11.43
N ASP A 307 1.53 9.55 12.37
CA ASP A 307 2.52 8.61 12.89
C ASP A 307 1.94 7.48 13.75
N ASN A 308 0.73 7.66 14.28
CA ASN A 308 0.19 6.81 15.33
C ASN A 308 -1.30 6.50 15.10
N PRO A 309 -1.62 5.60 14.15
CA PRO A 309 -3.00 5.22 13.90
C PRO A 309 -3.61 4.58 15.15
N ARG A 310 -4.82 5.04 15.51
CA ARG A 310 -5.63 4.43 16.59
C ARG A 310 -6.21 3.09 16.18
N GLY A 311 -6.31 2.84 14.89
CA GLY A 311 -6.51 1.51 14.35
C GLY A 311 -6.43 1.48 12.84
N ILE A 312 -6.27 0.27 12.35
CA ILE A 312 -6.07 -0.07 10.96
C ILE A 312 -7.08 -1.16 10.61
N ILE A 313 -7.80 -0.96 9.53
CA ILE A 313 -8.82 -1.89 9.03
C ILE A 313 -8.35 -2.35 7.66
N SER A 314 -8.04 -3.64 7.51
CA SER A 314 -7.82 -4.21 6.18
C SER A 314 -9.14 -4.15 5.42
N LEU A 315 -9.11 -3.62 4.19
CA LEU A 315 -10.28 -3.57 3.31
C LEU A 315 -10.37 -4.79 2.39
N ILE A 316 -9.40 -5.72 2.46
CA ILE A 316 -9.48 -7.00 1.74
C ILE A 316 -10.66 -7.80 2.26
N ASP A 317 -11.49 -8.30 1.34
CA ASP A 317 -12.72 -9.05 1.63
C ASP A 317 -13.72 -8.31 2.54
N VAL A 318 -13.76 -6.97 2.45
CA VAL A 318 -14.70 -6.14 3.22
C VAL A 318 -15.74 -5.48 2.33
N GLY A 319 -17.00 -5.84 2.54
CA GLY A 319 -18.14 -5.19 1.92
C GLY A 319 -18.51 -3.89 2.64
N VAL A 320 -19.17 -2.98 1.91
CA VAL A 320 -19.77 -1.77 2.50
C VAL A 320 -21.22 -1.63 2.07
N ARG A 321 -22.10 -1.34 3.04
CA ARG A 321 -23.53 -1.13 2.80
C ARG A 321 -24.07 0.06 3.58
N GLU A 322 -25.10 0.68 3.03
CA GLU A 322 -25.91 1.64 3.76
C GLU A 322 -26.74 0.92 4.82
N ILE A 323 -26.96 1.59 5.94
CA ILE A 323 -27.84 1.10 7.01
C ILE A 323 -28.77 2.23 7.44
N GLU A 324 -29.80 1.87 8.20
CA GLU A 324 -30.64 2.85 8.88
C GLU A 324 -29.81 3.69 9.85
N ASP A 325 -30.20 4.96 9.98
CA ASP A 325 -29.54 5.91 10.86
C ASP A 325 -29.67 5.48 12.33
N ASP A 326 -28.62 5.75 13.09
CA ASP A 326 -28.68 5.56 14.54
C ASP A 326 -29.50 6.71 15.14
N ARG A 327 -30.17 6.47 16.26
CA ARG A 327 -30.95 7.49 16.97
C ARG A 327 -30.19 8.80 17.18
N THR A 328 -28.86 8.73 17.30
CA THR A 328 -27.98 9.85 17.60
C THR A 328 -27.05 10.27 16.46
N LYS A 329 -27.04 9.54 15.34
CA LYS A 329 -26.10 9.76 14.23
C LYS A 329 -26.78 9.52 12.89
N PRO A 330 -26.86 10.54 12.02
CA PRO A 330 -27.41 10.40 10.68
C PRO A 330 -26.38 9.86 9.69
N PHE A 331 -26.84 9.56 8.48
CA PHE A 331 -26.02 9.16 7.34
C PHE A 331 -25.13 7.95 7.67
N CYS A 332 -25.73 6.92 8.25
CA CYS A 332 -25.02 5.73 8.69
C CYS A 332 -24.73 4.75 7.53
N PHE A 333 -23.59 4.09 7.65
CA PHE A 333 -23.18 2.96 6.79
C PHE A 333 -22.32 1.98 7.61
N GLU A 334 -22.12 0.77 7.12
CA GLU A 334 -21.27 -0.19 7.80
C GLU A 334 -20.37 -1.01 6.87
N LEU A 335 -19.20 -1.34 7.41
CA LEU A 335 -18.28 -2.32 6.86
C LEU A 335 -18.58 -3.70 7.46
N PHE A 336 -18.61 -4.72 6.62
CA PHE A 336 -18.89 -6.10 7.01
C PHE A 336 -17.97 -7.07 6.26
N PRO A 337 -17.61 -8.23 6.84
CA PRO A 337 -16.79 -9.21 6.17
C PRO A 337 -17.57 -9.88 5.02
N LEU A 338 -16.95 -10.03 3.86
CA LEU A 338 -17.47 -10.86 2.75
C LEU A 338 -17.13 -12.34 2.96
N THR A 339 -16.01 -12.61 3.61
CA THR A 339 -15.54 -13.95 3.96
C THR A 339 -15.22 -14.02 5.45
N GLY A 340 -15.66 -15.09 6.13
CA GLY A 340 -15.46 -15.28 7.57
C GLY A 340 -16.45 -14.51 8.46
N GLU A 341 -16.22 -14.53 9.77
CA GLU A 341 -17.16 -13.99 10.77
C GLU A 341 -16.81 -12.56 11.26
N LYS A 342 -15.61 -12.04 10.98
CA LYS A 342 -15.11 -10.77 11.53
C LYS A 342 -14.29 -9.99 10.52
N VAL A 343 -14.29 -8.66 10.66
CA VAL A 343 -13.41 -7.77 9.89
C VAL A 343 -12.01 -7.81 10.49
N LYS A 344 -10.99 -8.17 9.67
CA LYS A 344 -9.59 -8.17 10.09
C LYS A 344 -9.14 -6.76 10.45
N THR A 345 -8.83 -6.54 11.73
CA THR A 345 -8.45 -5.21 12.23
C THR A 345 -7.37 -5.27 13.28
N THR A 346 -6.52 -4.26 13.23
CA THR A 346 -5.33 -4.16 14.07
C THR A 346 -5.38 -2.84 14.82
N LYS A 347 -5.29 -2.89 16.14
CA LYS A 347 -5.15 -1.70 17.00
C LYS A 347 -3.73 -1.68 17.55
N PRO A 348 -2.88 -0.75 17.10
CA PRO A 348 -1.55 -0.56 17.68
C PRO A 348 -1.66 -0.30 19.19
N ILE A 349 -0.79 -0.92 19.98
CA ILE A 349 -0.69 -0.62 21.41
C ILE A 349 0.16 0.64 21.56
N LEU A 350 -0.45 1.69 22.13
CA LEU A 350 0.19 2.97 22.32
C LEU A 350 1.44 2.82 23.22
N GLY A 351 2.62 3.19 22.70
CA GLY A 351 3.88 3.15 23.46
C GLY A 351 4.71 1.88 23.28
N GLU A 352 4.22 0.88 22.52
CA GLU A 352 4.97 -0.34 22.20
C GLU A 352 5.03 -0.54 20.68
N ILE A 353 6.18 -0.18 20.08
CA ILE A 353 6.42 -0.34 18.64
C ILE A 353 6.30 -1.83 18.28
N GLY A 354 5.45 -2.15 17.29
CA GLY A 354 5.28 -3.50 16.77
C GLY A 354 4.32 -4.41 17.54
N LYS A 355 3.69 -3.95 18.64
CA LYS A 355 2.61 -4.72 19.28
C LYS A 355 1.24 -4.19 18.89
N ALA A 356 0.35 -5.09 18.51
CA ALA A 356 -1.03 -4.77 18.20
C ALA A 356 -2.00 -5.79 18.78
N THR A 357 -3.25 -5.36 18.94
CA THR A 357 -4.35 -6.23 19.36
C THR A 357 -5.38 -6.35 18.23
N GLU A 358 -5.90 -7.56 18.01
CA GLU A 358 -7.00 -7.77 17.08
C GLU A 358 -8.27 -7.05 17.58
N GLY A 359 -8.94 -6.34 16.67
CA GLY A 359 -10.23 -5.73 16.98
C GLY A 359 -11.37 -6.76 17.02
N HIS A 360 -12.25 -6.64 18.01
CA HIS A 360 -13.39 -7.56 18.19
C HIS A 360 -14.64 -7.21 17.35
N HIS A 361 -14.51 -6.49 16.25
CA HIS A 361 -15.67 -6.02 15.50
C HIS A 361 -16.11 -7.06 14.47
N THR A 362 -17.37 -7.49 14.57
CA THR A 362 -18.04 -8.25 13.50
C THR A 362 -18.45 -7.31 12.35
N VAL A 363 -18.77 -6.06 12.67
CA VAL A 363 -19.03 -4.97 11.73
C VAL A 363 -18.49 -3.65 12.26
N TYR A 364 -18.16 -2.72 11.36
CA TYR A 364 -17.82 -1.33 11.72
C TYR A 364 -18.91 -0.38 11.24
N ARG A 365 -19.66 0.20 12.17
CA ARG A 365 -20.63 1.25 11.87
C ARG A 365 -19.98 2.62 11.89
N MET A 366 -20.31 3.40 10.87
CA MET A 366 -19.80 4.74 10.65
C MET A 366 -20.94 5.70 10.31
N SER A 367 -20.72 6.98 10.55
CA SER A 367 -21.66 8.06 10.23
C SER A 367 -20.88 9.24 9.63
N ALA A 368 -21.37 9.72 8.49
CA ALA A 368 -20.83 10.86 7.75
C ALA A 368 -21.50 12.18 8.18
N SER A 369 -20.94 13.32 7.76
CA SER A 369 -21.51 14.63 8.10
C SER A 369 -22.72 15.03 7.22
N SER A 370 -22.82 14.43 6.03
CA SER A 370 -23.90 14.65 5.07
C SER A 370 -24.17 13.39 4.24
N GLU A 371 -25.29 13.39 3.52
CA GLU A 371 -25.64 12.32 2.57
C GLU A 371 -24.62 12.22 1.42
N ASP A 372 -24.14 13.35 0.92
CA ASP A 372 -23.13 13.37 -0.14
C ASP A 372 -21.78 12.84 0.37
N GLU A 373 -21.37 13.20 1.60
CA GLU A 373 -20.18 12.62 2.21
C GLU A 373 -20.34 11.11 2.40
N ARG A 374 -21.52 10.63 2.82
CA ARG A 374 -21.79 9.19 2.96
C ARG A 374 -21.60 8.47 1.64
N LYS A 375 -22.18 8.98 0.56
CA LYS A 375 -22.05 8.40 -0.79
C LYS A 375 -20.58 8.40 -1.25
N ASP A 376 -19.86 9.48 -1.01
CA ASP A 376 -18.45 9.60 -1.36
C ASP A 376 -17.57 8.63 -0.58
N TRP A 377 -17.81 8.48 0.73
CA TRP A 377 -17.10 7.51 1.57
C TRP A 377 -17.40 6.08 1.13
N ILE A 378 -18.66 5.73 0.88
CA ILE A 378 -19.05 4.41 0.38
C ILE A 378 -18.37 4.11 -0.96
N ARG A 379 -18.35 5.06 -1.89
CA ARG A 379 -17.67 4.90 -3.18
C ARG A 379 -16.16 4.67 -2.98
N ALA A 380 -15.51 5.52 -2.18
CA ALA A 380 -14.09 5.40 -1.88
C ALA A 380 -13.75 4.07 -1.18
N LEU A 381 -14.61 3.59 -0.28
CA LEU A 381 -14.44 2.31 0.42
C LEU A 381 -14.63 1.12 -0.52
N ARG A 382 -15.56 1.18 -1.49
CA ARG A 382 -15.71 0.13 -2.51
C ARG A 382 -14.52 0.05 -3.46
N ILE A 383 -13.96 1.20 -3.83
CA ILE A 383 -12.69 1.28 -4.55
C ILE A 383 -11.61 0.63 -3.67
N GLY A 384 -11.47 1.11 -2.42
CA GLY A 384 -10.52 0.67 -1.40
C GLY A 384 -10.62 -0.81 -0.98
N SER A 385 -11.79 -1.44 -1.11
CA SER A 385 -12.02 -2.85 -0.76
C SER A 385 -11.99 -3.82 -1.94
N GLN A 386 -11.61 -3.36 -3.13
CA GLN A 386 -11.47 -4.21 -4.32
C GLN A 386 -12.80 -4.85 -4.79
N ASN A 387 -13.95 -4.27 -4.42
CA ASN A 387 -15.28 -4.88 -4.59
C ASN A 387 -16.12 -4.36 -5.76
N GLU A 388 -15.58 -3.49 -6.62
CA GLU A 388 -16.21 -3.26 -7.92
C GLU A 388 -15.83 -4.37 -8.89
N LEU A 389 -16.62 -5.44 -8.89
CA LEU A 389 -16.65 -6.45 -9.95
C LEU A 389 -16.72 -5.77 -11.33
N PRO A 390 -16.04 -6.30 -12.37
CA PRO A 390 -16.37 -5.96 -13.74
C PRO A 390 -17.84 -6.28 -13.95
N LYS A 391 -18.59 -5.34 -14.56
CA LYS A 391 -19.93 -5.62 -15.09
C LYS A 391 -19.83 -6.92 -15.88
N GLN A 392 -20.58 -7.95 -15.47
CA GLN A 392 -20.77 -9.14 -16.29
C GLN A 392 -21.06 -8.67 -17.71
N ARG A 393 -20.32 -9.18 -18.69
CA ARG A 393 -20.67 -9.01 -20.10
C ARG A 393 -22.11 -9.52 -20.24
N SER A 394 -23.02 -8.60 -20.49
CA SER A 394 -24.37 -8.91 -20.91
C SER A 394 -24.30 -9.54 -22.29
N SER A 395 -24.90 -10.74 -22.38
CA SER A 395 -25.22 -11.54 -23.57
C SER A 395 -24.11 -12.39 -24.14
#